data_AF-A0A529LB79-F1
#
_entry.id   AF-A0A529LB79-F1
#
_cell.length_a   1.000
_cell.length_b   1.000
_cell.length_c   1.000
_cell.angle_alpha   90.00
_cell.angle_beta   90.00
_cell.angle_gamma   90.00
#
_symmetry.space_group_name_H-M   'P 1'
#
loop_
_entity.id
_entity.type
_entity.pdbx_description
1 polymer ?
#
loop_
_entity_poly.entity_id
_entity_poly.type
_entity_poly.pdbx_seq_one_letter_code
_entity_poly.pdbx_strand_id
1 'polypeptide(L)'
;HTSRDIDFARLDGKAVAVVGAAASAFDAAATALEAGAASVHLFARRDRIASVPINRVRGYPGAYDNYPHLPDAIRWRQALRFRDAGSTPPPDVIERVVRFANFHLHLGALWTSARLEGGKVVTDIAGDSIAFDFVIAGTGYFADPSLKPELAG
;
A
#
# COMPACT_ATOMS: atom_id res chain seq x y z
N HIS A 1 1.28 -4.58 -8.44
CA HIS A 1 2.34 -5.02 -7.53
C HIS A 1 3.60 -4.22 -7.77
N THR A 2 4.17 -3.62 -6.73
CA THR A 2 5.46 -2.91 -6.71
C THR A 2 6.69 -3.84 -6.85
N SER A 3 6.52 -5.05 -7.41
CA SER A 3 7.57 -6.06 -7.60
C SER A 3 8.10 -6.15 -9.04
N ARG A 4 7.57 -5.32 -9.95
CA ARG A 4 8.23 -5.07 -11.25
C ARG A 4 9.28 -4.00 -11.02
N ASP A 5 10.45 -4.14 -11.64
CA ASP A 5 11.45 -3.07 -11.66
C ASP A 5 10.81 -1.81 -12.28
N ILE A 6 10.50 -0.86 -11.41
CA ILE A 6 10.09 0.48 -11.82
C ILE A 6 11.40 1.21 -12.09
N ASP A 7 11.63 1.61 -13.33
CA ASP A 7 12.72 2.52 -13.69
C ASP A 7 12.36 3.92 -13.17
N PHE A 8 12.68 4.17 -11.89
CA PHE A 8 12.34 5.42 -11.20
C PHE A 8 13.02 6.64 -11.84
N ALA A 9 14.15 6.46 -12.54
CA ALA A 9 14.81 7.55 -13.24
C ALA A 9 13.94 8.14 -14.36
N ARG A 10 13.02 7.35 -14.94
CA ARG A 10 12.05 7.83 -15.94
C ARG A 10 10.90 8.64 -15.35
N LEU A 11 10.81 8.71 -14.01
CA LEU A 11 9.79 9.47 -13.31
C LEU A 11 10.24 10.92 -13.01
N ASP A 12 11.48 11.28 -13.34
CA ASP A 12 11.96 12.66 -13.23
C ASP A 12 11.02 13.64 -13.95
N GLY A 13 10.58 14.68 -13.23
CA GLY A 13 9.62 15.67 -13.71
C GLY A 13 8.19 15.16 -13.95
N LYS A 14 7.83 13.93 -13.54
CA LYS A 14 6.49 13.35 -13.74
C LYS A 14 5.57 13.52 -12.53
N ALA A 15 4.27 13.64 -12.77
CA ALA A 15 3.25 13.50 -11.74
C ALA A 15 2.89 12.02 -11.56
N VAL A 16 3.12 11.47 -10.36
CA VAL A 16 2.97 10.03 -10.07
C VAL A 16 1.86 9.79 -9.05
N ALA A 17 0.97 8.86 -9.33
CA ALA A 17 0.04 8.33 -8.34
C ALA A 17 0.54 7.02 -7.76
N VAL A 18 0.36 6.84 -6.45
CA VAL A 18 0.61 5.58 -5.75
C VAL A 18 -0.69 5.11 -5.11
N VAL A 19 -1.20 3.96 -5.54
CA VAL A 19 -2.47 3.40 -5.01
C VAL A 19 -2.14 2.35 -3.97
N GLY A 20 -2.46 2.65 -2.71
CA GLY A 20 -2.10 1.83 -1.55
C GLY A 20 -1.29 2.62 -0.53
N ALA A 21 -1.34 2.20 0.74
CA ALA A 21 -0.73 2.93 1.86
C ALA A 21 -0.03 2.00 2.87
N ALA A 22 0.44 0.84 2.39
CA ALA A 22 1.33 -0.03 3.16
C ALA A 22 2.79 0.40 2.96
N ALA A 23 3.74 -0.23 3.68
CA ALA A 23 5.17 0.08 3.62
C ALA A 23 5.70 0.21 2.19
N SER A 24 5.44 -0.77 1.32
CA SER A 24 5.91 -0.77 -0.07
C SER A 24 5.38 0.39 -0.91
N ALA A 25 4.19 0.92 -0.58
CA ALA A 25 3.64 2.08 -1.28
C ALA A 25 4.36 3.37 -0.88
N PHE A 26 4.65 3.53 0.42
CA PHE A 26 5.46 4.64 0.90
C PHE A 26 6.89 4.57 0.38
N ASP A 27 7.50 3.38 0.33
CA ASP A 27 8.83 3.19 -0.26
C ASP A 27 8.87 3.60 -1.73
N ALA A 28 7.90 3.17 -2.54
CA ALA A 28 7.83 3.55 -3.94
C ALA A 28 7.58 5.05 -4.13
N ALA A 29 6.76 5.66 -3.27
CA ALA A 29 6.55 7.10 -3.27
C ALA A 29 7.83 7.86 -2.95
N ALA A 30 8.58 7.42 -1.92
CA ALA A 30 9.86 8.01 -1.55
C ALA A 30 10.87 7.90 -2.69
N THR A 31 11.03 6.71 -3.27
CA THR A 31 11.99 6.50 -4.36
C THR A 31 11.63 7.32 -5.61
N ALA A 32 10.35 7.52 -5.92
CA ALA A 32 9.93 8.40 -7.01
C ALA A 32 10.26 9.88 -6.75
N LEU A 33 10.02 10.35 -5.52
CA LEU A 33 10.38 11.73 -5.10
C LEU A 33 11.90 11.94 -5.14
N GLU A 34 12.66 10.99 -4.59
CA GLU A 34 14.13 10.99 -4.58
C GLU A 34 14.72 10.96 -6.00
N ALA A 35 14.00 10.38 -6.96
CA ALA A 35 14.37 10.34 -8.38
C ALA A 35 13.93 11.58 -9.19
N GLY A 36 13.34 12.60 -8.54
CA GLY A 36 13.00 13.88 -9.19
C GLY A 36 11.56 13.99 -9.70
N ALA A 37 10.64 13.10 -9.28
CA ALA A 37 9.23 13.26 -9.64
C ALA A 37 8.69 14.65 -9.29
N ALA A 38 7.96 15.26 -10.23
CA ALA A 38 7.41 16.61 -10.05
C ALA A 38 6.39 16.65 -8.91
N SER A 39 5.57 15.61 -8.77
CA SER A 39 4.71 15.41 -7.61
C SER A 39 4.40 13.92 -7.41
N VAL A 40 4.16 13.54 -6.16
CA VAL A 40 3.72 12.17 -5.82
C VAL A 40 2.47 12.23 -4.95
N HIS A 41 1.40 11.59 -5.42
CA HIS A 41 0.11 11.51 -4.72
C HIS A 41 -0.13 10.07 -4.27
N LEU A 42 -0.11 9.83 -2.96
CA LEU A 42 -0.39 8.52 -2.38
C LEU A 42 -1.85 8.45 -1.92
N PHE A 43 -2.56 7.41 -2.35
CA PHE A 43 -3.98 7.22 -2.10
C PHE A 43 -4.20 6.05 -1.14
N ALA A 44 -4.83 6.35 -0.01
CA ALA A 44 -5.28 5.38 0.96
C ALA A 44 -6.81 5.27 0.92
N ARG A 45 -7.32 4.05 0.78
CA ARG A 45 -8.76 3.77 0.92
C ARG A 45 -9.29 4.09 2.32
N ARG A 46 -8.45 3.94 3.35
CA ARG A 46 -8.83 4.19 4.75
C ARG A 46 -8.73 5.68 5.06
N ASP A 47 -9.55 6.15 5.98
CA ASP A 47 -9.54 7.51 6.54
C ASP A 47 -8.28 7.84 7.34
N ARG A 48 -7.45 6.83 7.63
CA ARG A 48 -6.21 6.93 8.41
C ARG A 48 -5.17 5.94 7.92
N ILE A 49 -3.90 6.25 8.17
CA ILE A 49 -2.80 5.29 8.05
C ILE A 49 -2.83 4.35 9.25
N ALA A 50 -2.60 3.06 9.01
CA ALA A 50 -2.48 2.08 10.08
C ALA A 50 -1.28 2.44 10.97
N SER A 51 -1.50 2.73 12.25
CA SER A 51 -0.44 3.18 13.17
C SER A 51 -0.18 2.23 14.35
N VAL A 52 -1.06 1.25 14.57
CA VAL A 52 -0.95 0.30 15.69
C VAL A 52 -0.41 -1.04 15.19
N PRO A 53 0.83 -1.43 15.57
CA PRO A 53 1.45 -2.66 15.08
C PRO A 53 0.95 -3.87 15.86
N ILE A 54 -0.31 -4.25 15.64
CA ILE A 54 -1.00 -5.30 16.40
C ILE A 54 -0.40 -6.70 16.22
N ASN A 55 0.43 -6.90 15.18
CA ASN A 55 1.08 -8.17 14.87
C ASN A 55 2.38 -8.42 15.64
N ARG A 56 2.91 -7.44 16.40
CA ARG A 56 4.17 -7.61 17.16
C ARG A 56 4.17 -8.83 18.08
N VAL A 57 3.01 -9.16 18.66
CA VAL A 57 2.86 -10.33 19.55
C VAL A 57 3.15 -11.65 18.83
N ARG A 58 2.94 -11.75 17.51
CA ARG A 58 3.30 -12.96 16.74
C ARG A 58 4.81 -13.18 16.65
N GLY A 59 5.63 -12.17 16.91
CA GLY A 59 7.09 -12.30 16.93
C GLY A 59 7.63 -12.91 18.23
N TYR A 60 6.80 -13.07 19.27
CA TYR A 60 7.20 -13.75 20.50
C TYR A 60 7.21 -15.27 20.28
N PRO A 61 8.33 -15.99 20.55
CA PRO A 61 8.42 -17.44 20.29
C PRO A 61 7.29 -18.24 20.92
N GLY A 62 6.94 -17.96 22.19
CA GLY A 62 5.83 -18.65 22.85
C GLY A 62 4.47 -18.41 22.20
N ALA A 63 4.26 -17.32 21.46
CA ALA A 63 3.03 -17.10 20.69
C ALA A 63 3.12 -17.72 19.28
N TYR A 64 4.30 -17.66 18.66
CA TYR A 64 4.56 -18.21 17.33
C TYR A 64 4.50 -19.74 17.33
N ASP A 65 5.28 -20.37 18.20
CA ASP A 65 5.44 -21.83 18.28
C ASP A 65 4.14 -22.52 18.70
N ASN A 66 3.32 -21.84 19.50
CA ASN A 66 2.05 -22.38 19.99
C ASN A 66 0.83 -21.96 19.16
N TYR A 67 1.01 -21.13 18.12
CA TYR A 67 -0.11 -20.70 17.26
C TYR A 67 -0.90 -21.87 16.65
N PRO A 68 -0.28 -22.98 16.19
CA PRO A 68 -1.03 -24.12 15.64
C PRO A 68 -1.93 -24.82 16.66
N HIS A 69 -1.62 -24.71 17.96
CA HIS A 69 -2.40 -25.33 19.04
C HIS A 69 -3.62 -24.49 19.45
N LEU A 70 -3.79 -23.28 18.91
CA LEU A 70 -4.95 -22.45 19.21
C LEU A 70 -6.21 -22.97 18.50
N PRO A 71 -7.39 -22.91 19.16
CA PRO A 71 -8.65 -23.22 18.50
C PRO A 71 -8.87 -22.37 17.24
N ASP A 72 -9.47 -22.95 16.21
CA ASP A 72 -9.73 -22.30 14.92
C ASP A 72 -10.44 -20.97 15.05
N ALA A 73 -11.46 -20.90 15.91
CA ALA A 73 -12.20 -19.67 16.19
C ALA A 73 -11.29 -18.53 16.69
N ILE A 74 -10.24 -18.84 17.46
CA ILE A 74 -9.27 -17.86 17.94
C ILE A 74 -8.31 -17.47 16.82
N ARG A 75 -7.80 -18.44 16.05
CA ARG A 75 -6.93 -18.17 14.89
C ARG A 75 -7.65 -17.28 13.87
N TRP A 76 -8.94 -17.54 13.63
CA TRP A 76 -9.78 -16.74 12.74
C TRP A 76 -10.03 -15.32 13.27
N ARG A 77 -10.38 -15.18 14.55
CA ARG A 77 -10.56 -13.87 15.20
C ARG A 77 -9.28 -13.03 15.12
N GLN A 78 -8.13 -13.65 15.34
CA GLN A 78 -6.84 -12.99 15.19
C GLN A 78 -6.58 -12.56 13.73
N ALA A 79 -6.84 -13.43 12.75
CA ALA A 79 -6.70 -13.11 11.33
C ALA A 79 -7.57 -11.92 10.89
N LEU A 80 -8.85 -11.89 11.31
CA LEU A 80 -9.74 -10.76 11.06
C LEU A 80 -9.22 -9.47 11.67
N ARG A 81 -8.79 -9.52 12.94
CA ARG A 81 -8.20 -8.36 13.63
C ARG A 81 -6.97 -7.82 12.87
N PHE A 82 -6.10 -8.69 12.37
CA PHE A 82 -4.93 -8.31 11.55
C PHE A 82 -5.33 -7.64 10.25
N ARG A 83 -6.28 -8.22 9.51
CA ARG A 83 -6.78 -7.64 8.26
C ARG A 83 -7.39 -6.25 8.49
N ASP A 84 -8.16 -6.10 9.56
CA ASP A 84 -8.90 -4.87 9.83
C ASP A 84 -7.95 -3.73 10.25
N ALA A 85 -6.99 -4.00 11.14
CA ALA A 85 -5.99 -3.00 11.54
C ALA A 85 -5.04 -2.59 10.41
N GLY A 86 -4.74 -3.50 9.49
CA GLY A 86 -3.81 -3.26 8.39
C GLY A 86 -2.35 -3.27 8.79
N SER A 87 -1.47 -3.15 7.80
CA SER A 87 -0.03 -3.11 7.99
C SER A 87 0.44 -1.68 8.24
N THR A 88 1.08 -1.47 9.39
CA THR A 88 1.71 -0.19 9.73
C THR A 88 2.97 0.02 8.90
N PRO A 89 3.05 1.07 8.06
CA PRO A 89 4.31 1.45 7.44
C PRO A 89 5.31 1.88 8.53
N PRO A 90 6.58 1.46 8.44
CA PRO A 90 7.62 1.90 9.37
C PRO A 90 7.77 3.43 9.39
N PRO A 91 8.07 4.05 10.55
CA PRO A 91 8.21 5.52 10.64
C PRO A 91 9.28 6.09 9.71
N ASP A 92 10.41 5.41 9.55
CA ASP A 92 11.52 5.83 8.68
C ASP A 92 11.08 5.97 7.21
N VAL A 93 10.20 5.10 6.73
CA VAL A 93 9.67 5.18 5.37
C VAL A 93 8.68 6.34 5.21
N ILE A 94 7.86 6.60 6.22
CA ILE A 94 6.99 7.79 6.23
C ILE A 94 7.83 9.06 6.26
N GLU A 95 8.86 9.10 7.10
CA GLU A 95 9.80 10.22 7.20
C GLU A 95 10.47 10.52 5.87
N ARG A 96 10.79 9.51 5.05
CA ARG A 96 11.37 9.73 3.71
C ARG A 96 10.46 10.57 2.82
N VAL A 97 9.15 10.29 2.79
CA VAL A 97 8.21 11.02 1.91
C VAL A 97 7.84 12.40 2.43
N VAL A 98 7.64 12.57 3.75
CA VAL A 98 7.13 13.84 4.30
C VAL A 98 8.14 14.98 4.28
N ARG A 99 9.40 14.69 3.98
CA ARG A 99 10.46 15.70 3.74
C ARG A 99 10.23 16.51 2.46
N PHE A 100 9.43 15.97 1.54
CA PHE A 100 9.18 16.57 0.23
C PHE A 100 7.89 17.37 0.24
N ALA A 101 7.96 18.65 -0.12
CA ALA A 101 6.79 19.54 -0.18
C ALA A 101 5.81 19.17 -1.31
N ASN A 102 6.26 18.41 -2.30
CA ASN A 102 5.49 17.90 -3.44
C ASN A 102 4.95 16.47 -3.22
N PHE A 103 4.95 16.00 -1.97
CA PHE A 103 4.25 14.79 -1.57
C PHE A 103 2.84 15.11 -1.08
N HIS A 104 1.85 14.34 -1.55
CA HIS A 104 0.44 14.51 -1.20
C HIS A 104 -0.16 13.20 -0.71
N LEU A 105 -0.75 13.19 0.48
CA LEU A 105 -1.45 12.04 1.03
C LEU A 105 -2.97 12.25 0.96
N HIS A 106 -3.65 11.32 0.29
CA HIS A 106 -5.11 11.33 0.13
C HIS A 106 -5.71 10.19 0.94
N LEU A 107 -6.33 10.52 2.08
CA LEU A 107 -7.02 9.56 2.96
C LEU A 107 -8.50 9.46 2.59
N GLY A 108 -9.10 8.28 2.80
CA GLY A 108 -10.49 8.02 2.41
C GLY A 108 -10.73 8.09 0.89
N ALA A 109 -9.66 8.10 0.10
CA ALA A 109 -9.69 8.33 -1.33
C ALA A 109 -9.59 6.99 -2.08
N LEU A 110 -10.73 6.32 -2.23
CA LEU A 110 -10.82 5.11 -3.02
C LEU A 110 -10.86 5.45 -4.51
N TRP A 111 -9.94 4.88 -5.27
CA TRP A 111 -10.01 4.87 -6.73
C TRP A 111 -11.14 3.94 -7.17
N THR A 112 -12.21 4.50 -7.73
CA THR A 112 -13.35 3.75 -8.29
C THR A 112 -13.27 3.61 -9.81
N SER A 113 -12.53 4.51 -10.46
CA SER A 113 -12.31 4.51 -11.90
C SER A 113 -10.90 5.03 -12.24
N ALA A 114 -10.38 4.61 -13.38
CA ALA A 114 -9.20 5.18 -14.00
C ALA A 114 -9.38 5.12 -15.52
N ARG A 115 -9.06 6.21 -16.21
CA ARG A 115 -9.17 6.32 -17.68
C ARG A 115 -7.90 6.92 -18.27
N LEU A 116 -7.62 6.60 -19.53
CA LEU A 116 -6.51 7.18 -20.26
C LEU A 116 -7.00 8.36 -21.10
N GLU A 117 -6.46 9.55 -20.86
CA GLU A 117 -6.78 10.77 -21.61
C GLU A 117 -5.48 11.53 -21.90
N GLY A 118 -5.22 11.82 -23.18
CA GLY A 118 -4.03 12.59 -23.58
C GLY A 118 -2.69 11.97 -23.13
N GLY A 119 -2.62 10.65 -22.98
CA GLY A 119 -1.42 9.95 -22.49
C GLY A 119 -1.23 9.97 -20.98
N LYS A 120 -2.20 10.49 -20.21
CA LYS A 120 -2.20 10.49 -18.75
C LYS A 120 -3.28 9.56 -18.21
N VAL A 121 -3.06 9.03 -17.01
CA VAL A 121 -4.08 8.31 -16.25
C VAL A 121 -4.88 9.32 -15.43
N VAL A 122 -6.16 9.44 -15.71
CA VAL A 122 -7.08 10.33 -15.02
C VAL A 122 -7.99 9.52 -14.11
N THR A 123 -8.15 9.98 -12.88
CA THR A 123 -9.07 9.42 -11.89
C THR A 123 -9.88 10.54 -11.25
N ASP A 124 -11.07 10.21 -10.77
CA ASP A 124 -11.94 11.15 -10.06
C ASP A 124 -11.91 10.85 -8.57
N ILE A 125 -11.49 11.81 -7.77
CA ILE A 125 -11.36 11.67 -6.31
C ILE A 125 -12.12 12.82 -5.67
N ALA A 126 -13.10 12.48 -4.81
CA ALA A 126 -13.96 13.46 -4.13
C ALA A 126 -14.66 14.49 -5.05
N GLY A 127 -14.87 14.14 -6.33
CA GLY A 127 -15.49 15.01 -7.33
C GLY A 127 -14.50 15.78 -8.21
N ASP A 128 -13.20 15.71 -7.91
CA ASP A 128 -12.15 16.34 -8.70
C ASP A 128 -11.44 15.32 -9.60
N SER A 129 -11.25 15.67 -10.87
CA SER A 129 -10.42 14.88 -11.79
C SER A 129 -8.94 15.23 -11.61
N ILE A 130 -8.11 14.22 -11.33
CA ILE A 130 -6.66 14.37 -11.18
C ILE A 130 -5.97 13.49 -12.24
N ALA A 131 -5.01 14.07 -12.96
CA ALA A 131 -4.28 13.41 -14.03
C ALA A 131 -2.81 13.12 -13.64
N PHE A 132 -2.37 11.90 -13.92
CA PHE A 132 -1.02 11.41 -13.59
C PHE A 132 -0.31 10.88 -14.83
N ASP A 133 1.00 11.10 -14.91
CA ASP A 133 1.85 10.53 -15.96
C ASP A 133 2.13 9.04 -15.71
N PHE A 134 2.12 8.62 -14.44
CA PHE A 134 2.40 7.24 -14.06
C PHE A 134 1.61 6.82 -12.82
N VAL A 135 1.26 5.53 -12.73
CA VAL A 135 0.55 4.95 -11.58
C VAL A 135 1.29 3.73 -11.05
N ILE A 136 1.62 3.75 -9.76
CA ILE A 136 2.24 2.67 -9.02
C ILE A 136 1.16 1.95 -8.19
N ALA A 137 0.91 0.67 -8.50
CA ALA A 137 -0.04 -0.16 -7.75
C ALA A 137 0.64 -0.87 -6.56
N GLY A 138 0.56 -0.24 -5.39
CA GLY A 138 0.99 -0.72 -4.07
C GLY A 138 -0.14 -1.42 -3.28
N THR A 139 -1.02 -2.15 -3.96
CA THR A 139 -2.25 -2.73 -3.40
C THR A 139 -2.09 -4.07 -2.66
N GLY A 140 -0.85 -4.51 -2.42
CA GLY A 140 -0.55 -5.78 -1.76
C GLY A 140 -0.71 -7.00 -2.68
N TYR A 141 -0.61 -8.19 -2.07
CA TYR A 141 -0.64 -9.50 -2.73
C TYR A 141 -2.01 -10.16 -2.56
N PHE A 142 -2.46 -10.88 -3.59
CA PHE A 142 -3.57 -11.83 -3.48
C PHE A 142 -3.00 -13.25 -3.38
N ALA A 143 -3.46 -14.02 -2.40
CA ALA A 143 -3.12 -15.44 -2.27
C ALA A 143 -4.36 -16.25 -2.65
N ASP A 144 -4.20 -17.18 -3.59
CA ASP A 144 -5.25 -18.10 -4.02
C ASP A 144 -4.93 -19.52 -3.49
N PRO A 145 -5.62 -19.98 -2.43
CA PRO A 145 -5.41 -21.31 -1.88
C PRO A 145 -5.74 -22.44 -2.86
N SER A 146 -6.63 -22.20 -3.84
CA SER A 146 -7.02 -23.23 -4.82
C SER A 146 -5.88 -23.62 -5.77
N LEU A 147 -4.88 -22.74 -5.92
CA LEU A 147 -3.66 -23.02 -6.69
C LEU A 147 -2.65 -23.90 -5.93
N LYS A 148 -2.97 -24.31 -4.70
CA LYS A 148 -2.17 -25.22 -3.88
C LYS A 148 -2.94 -26.54 -3.76
N PRO A 149 -2.56 -27.59 -4.51
CA PRO A 149 -3.26 -28.87 -4.48
C PRO A 149 -3.42 -29.45 -3.06
N GLU A 150 -2.47 -29.19 -2.17
CA GLU A 150 -2.51 -29.59 -0.76
C GLU A 150 -3.53 -28.83 0.10
N LEU A 151 -4.07 -27.71 -0.40
CA LEU A 151 -5.11 -26.88 0.23
C LEU A 151 -6.40 -26.83 -0.60
N ALA A 152 -6.43 -27.48 -1.75
CA ALA A 152 -7.61 -27.63 -2.60
C ALA A 152 -8.47 -28.76 -2.04
N GLY A 153 -9.21 -28.45 -0.97
CA GLY A 153 -10.27 -29.31 -0.44
C GLY A 153 -11.45 -29.42 -1.40
#